data_AF-A0AAN6IL62-F1
#
_entry.id   AF-A0AAN6IL62-F1
#
_cell.length_a   1.000
_cell.length_b   1.000
_cell.length_c   1.000
_cell.angle_alpha   90.00
_cell.angle_beta   90.00
_cell.angle_gamma   90.00
#
_symmetry.space_group_name_H-M   'P 1'
#
loop_
_entity.id
_entity.type
_entity.pdbx_description
1 polymer ?
#
loop_
_entity_poly.entity_id
_entity_poly.type
_entity_poly.pdbx_seq_one_letter_code
_entity_poly.pdbx_strand_id
1 'polypeptide(L)'
;MEAFVSAIKAQQFALSAWDMSASHTNIPYIYYFKNPNSDPTDDFMPSSRLRTSFLKVIEEFPILVGHIAVGKDGRYVIDVSPHNLNMPEYLESQSTAHFRDLEKAKFSWDALPQNVATVGAFPAVGVSGIIKLVNVNIIRLAENSGLVLF
;
A
#
# COMPACT_ATOMS: atom_id res chain seq x y z
N MET A 1 6.50 10.00 -13.18
CA MET A 1 7.37 9.68 -12.02
C MET A 1 8.33 10.82 -11.73
N GLU A 2 9.03 11.37 -12.72
CA GLU A 2 9.91 12.54 -12.52
C GLU A 2 9.21 13.77 -11.96
N ALA A 3 8.03 14.13 -12.48
CA ALA A 3 7.23 15.24 -11.95
C ALA A 3 6.85 15.04 -10.46
N PHE A 4 6.49 13.81 -10.08
CA PHE A 4 6.19 13.41 -8.71
C PHE A 4 7.43 13.57 -7.81
N VAL A 5 8.59 13.03 -8.21
CA VAL A 5 9.83 13.11 -7.41
C VAL A 5 10.25 14.56 -7.20
N SER A 6 10.06 15.42 -8.21
CA SER A 6 10.38 16.85 -8.11
C SER A 6 9.49 17.63 -7.13
N ALA A 7 8.30 17.12 -6.82
CA ALA A 7 7.39 17.75 -5.86
C ALA A 7 7.75 17.43 -4.40
N ILE A 8 8.46 16.32 -4.15
CA ILE A 8 8.85 15.91 -2.81
C ILE A 8 9.99 16.79 -2.31
N LYS A 9 9.82 17.37 -1.12
CA LYS A 9 10.83 18.18 -0.44
C LYS A 9 11.55 17.38 0.63
N ALA A 10 12.82 17.71 0.85
CA ALA A 10 13.57 17.16 1.97
C ALA A 10 12.98 17.64 3.29
N GLN A 11 12.72 16.72 4.21
CA GLN A 11 12.14 17.01 5.53
C GLN A 11 12.30 15.82 6.47
N GLN A 12 12.18 16.10 7.76
CA GLN A 12 12.27 15.10 8.82
C GLN A 12 11.05 15.15 9.71
N PHE A 13 10.49 13.98 10.01
CA PHE A 13 9.39 13.82 10.95
C PHE A 13 9.92 13.16 12.21
N ALA A 14 9.90 13.87 13.33
CA ALA A 14 10.33 13.30 14.60
C ALA A 14 9.33 12.24 15.07
N LEU A 15 9.84 11.06 15.44
CA LEU A 15 9.02 9.99 16.00
C LEU A 15 8.97 10.10 17.52
N SER A 16 7.77 9.95 18.07
CA SER A 16 7.57 9.83 19.50
C SER A 16 7.94 8.44 20.01
N ALA A 17 7.99 8.28 21.33
CA ALA A 17 8.16 6.97 21.95
C ALA A 17 7.02 5.99 21.58
N TRP A 18 5.81 6.50 21.36
CA TRP A 18 4.66 5.68 20.94
C TRP A 18 4.82 5.19 19.51
N ASP A 19 5.30 6.04 18.61
CA ASP A 19 5.57 5.66 17.22
C ASP A 19 6.64 4.56 17.16
N MET A 20 7.68 4.67 18.00
CA MET A 20 8.72 3.64 18.13
C MET A 20 8.21 2.34 18.74
N SER A 21 7.28 2.40 19.68
CA SER A 21 6.65 1.18 20.20
C SER A 21 5.82 0.50 19.09
N ALA A 22 5.06 1.26 18.33
CA ALA A 22 4.18 0.75 17.27
C ALA A 22 4.92 0.28 16.02
N SER A 23 6.16 0.75 15.78
CA SER A 23 6.94 0.41 14.58
C SER A 23 7.37 -1.05 14.49
N HIS A 24 7.12 -1.86 15.52
CA HIS A 24 7.41 -3.29 15.52
C HIS A 24 6.32 -4.14 14.88
N THR A 25 5.19 -3.55 14.50
CA THR A 25 4.04 -4.28 13.93
C THR A 25 3.53 -3.63 12.67
N ASN A 26 3.21 -4.43 11.66
CA ASN A 26 2.39 -3.97 10.54
C ASN A 26 0.92 -3.94 10.95
N ILE A 27 0.19 -2.94 10.46
CA ILE A 27 -1.26 -2.83 10.65
C ILE A 27 -1.94 -3.15 9.32
N PRO A 28 -2.39 -4.39 9.09
CA PRO A 28 -3.02 -4.76 7.84
C PRO A 28 -4.47 -4.25 7.79
N TYR A 29 -4.87 -3.73 6.64
CA TYR A 29 -6.27 -3.44 6.33
C TYR A 29 -6.67 -4.22 5.09
N ILE A 30 -7.92 -4.70 5.03
CA ILE A 30 -8.47 -5.30 3.81
C ILE A 30 -9.76 -4.60 3.47
N TYR A 31 -9.85 -4.16 2.23
CA TYR A 31 -11.04 -3.52 1.67
C TYR A 31 -11.55 -4.34 0.48
N TYR A 32 -12.86 -4.49 0.42
CA TYR A 32 -13.55 -5.24 -0.61
C TYR A 32 -14.44 -4.30 -1.40
N PHE A 33 -14.26 -4.25 -2.72
CA PHE A 33 -15.04 -3.41 -3.62
C PHE A 33 -15.76 -4.28 -4.64
N LYS A 34 -17.09 -4.31 -4.56
CA LYS A 34 -17.93 -5.00 -5.53
C LYS A 34 -18.11 -4.11 -6.75
N ASN A 35 -17.94 -4.66 -7.94
CA ASN A 35 -18.41 -3.99 -9.14
C ASN A 35 -19.95 -4.17 -9.23
N PRO A 36 -20.74 -3.09 -9.13
CA PRO A 36 -22.19 -3.19 -9.26
C PRO A 36 -22.65 -3.36 -10.71
N ASN A 37 -21.78 -3.07 -11.68
CA ASN A 37 -22.14 -3.08 -13.09
C ASN A 37 -22.08 -4.51 -13.64
N SER A 38 -23.11 -4.87 -14.41
CA SER A 38 -23.19 -6.14 -15.12
C SER A 38 -22.46 -6.11 -16.48
N ASP A 39 -21.94 -4.95 -16.88
CA ASP A 39 -21.22 -4.80 -18.14
C ASP A 39 -19.74 -5.17 -17.94
N PRO A 40 -19.27 -6.29 -18.54
CA PRO A 40 -17.88 -6.70 -18.42
C PRO A 40 -16.91 -5.78 -19.17
N THR A 41 -17.42 -4.85 -20.00
CA THR A 41 -16.60 -3.87 -20.73
C THR A 41 -16.33 -2.58 -19.96
N ASP A 42 -17.03 -2.36 -18.84
CA ASP A 42 -16.77 -1.22 -17.96
C ASP A 42 -15.47 -1.44 -17.17
N ASP A 43 -14.55 -0.48 -17.22
CA ASP A 43 -13.26 -0.56 -16.51
C ASP A 43 -13.44 -0.12 -15.05
N PHE A 44 -13.95 -1.03 -14.23
CA PHE A 44 -14.20 -0.79 -12.81
C PHE A 44 -12.88 -0.53 -12.07
N MET A 45 -12.77 0.68 -11.49
CA MET A 45 -11.56 1.16 -10.80
C MET A 45 -10.31 0.99 -11.68
N PRO A 46 -10.17 1.78 -12.76
CA PRO A 46 -9.15 1.55 -13.79
C PRO A 46 -7.74 1.75 -13.21
N SER A 47 -6.79 0.87 -13.58
CA SER A 47 -5.43 0.82 -13.03
C SER A 47 -4.71 2.17 -13.12
N SER A 48 -4.90 2.88 -14.24
CA SER A 48 -4.28 4.19 -14.48
C SER A 48 -4.75 5.24 -13.45
N ARG A 49 -6.04 5.22 -13.08
CA ARG A 49 -6.57 6.14 -12.06
C ARG A 49 -6.16 5.72 -10.66
N LEU A 50 -6.16 4.42 -10.35
CA LEU A 50 -5.69 3.92 -9.06
C LEU A 50 -4.25 4.34 -8.80
N ARG A 51 -3.36 4.07 -9.76
CA ARG A 51 -1.95 4.44 -9.66
C ARG A 51 -1.74 5.94 -9.60
N THR A 52 -2.48 6.72 -10.39
CA THR A 52 -2.38 8.19 -10.36
C THR A 52 -2.85 8.76 -9.02
N SER A 53 -3.98 8.28 -8.50
CA SER A 53 -4.49 8.70 -7.19
C SER A 53 -3.55 8.30 -6.06
N PHE A 54 -2.96 7.10 -6.12
CA PHE A 54 -1.94 6.66 -5.17
C PHE A 54 -0.74 7.60 -5.14
N LEU A 55 -0.21 7.98 -6.30
CA LEU A 55 0.90 8.93 -6.36
C LEU A 55 0.53 10.29 -5.78
N LYS A 56 -0.68 10.80 -6.07
CA LYS A 56 -1.19 12.06 -5.47
C LYS A 56 -1.25 12.00 -3.95
N VAL A 57 -1.71 10.87 -3.39
CA VAL A 57 -1.72 10.68 -1.93
C VAL A 57 -0.30 10.73 -1.39
N ILE A 58 0.69 10.12 -2.06
CA ILE A 58 2.07 10.19 -1.61
C ILE A 58 2.63 11.63 -1.70
N GLU A 59 2.25 12.41 -2.72
CA GLU A 59 2.63 13.84 -2.81
C GLU A 59 2.11 14.63 -1.61
N GLU A 60 0.89 14.33 -1.16
CA GLU A 60 0.26 14.98 0.00
C GLU A 60 0.82 14.47 1.34
N PHE A 61 1.20 13.18 1.41
CA PHE A 61 1.73 12.51 2.59
C PHE A 61 3.16 11.99 2.37
N PRO A 62 4.14 12.89 2.19
CA PRO A 62 5.53 12.54 1.87
C PRO A 62 6.24 11.73 2.97
N ILE A 63 5.70 11.68 4.19
CA ILE A 63 6.20 10.80 5.26
C ILE A 63 6.24 9.32 4.81
N LEU A 64 5.35 8.91 3.90
CA LEU A 64 5.23 7.51 3.45
C LEU A 64 6.39 7.07 2.53
N VAL A 65 7.17 8.01 1.99
CA VAL A 65 8.36 7.73 1.16
C VAL A 65 9.67 7.94 1.92
N GLY A 66 9.61 8.12 3.24
CA GLY A 66 10.79 8.31 4.06
C GLY A 66 11.46 7.03 4.54
N HIS A 67 12.65 7.18 5.07
CA HIS A 67 13.41 6.14 5.75
C HIS A 67 13.36 6.35 7.26
N ILE A 68 13.16 5.29 8.04
CA ILE A 68 13.39 5.34 9.48
C ILE A 68 14.90 5.49 9.70
N ALA A 69 15.30 6.54 10.40
CA ALA A 69 16.69 6.86 10.68
C ALA A 69 16.83 7.39 12.11
N VAL A 70 18.08 7.50 12.58
CA VAL A 70 18.40 8.19 13.84
C VAL A 70 18.83 9.62 13.50
N GLY A 71 18.11 10.59 14.06
CA GLY A 71 18.40 12.01 13.94
C GLY A 71 19.66 12.43 14.70
N LYS A 72 20.09 13.68 14.48
CA LYS A 72 21.32 14.23 15.09
C LYS A 72 21.28 14.31 16.62
N ASP A 73 20.09 14.39 17.19
CA ASP A 73 19.82 14.42 18.63
C ASP A 73 19.63 13.02 19.24
N GLY A 74 19.85 11.96 18.44
CA GLY A 74 19.67 10.57 18.86
C GLY A 74 18.22 10.08 18.85
N ARG A 75 17.25 10.93 18.49
CA ARG A 75 15.84 10.51 18.36
C ARG A 75 15.60 9.85 17.01
N TYR A 76 14.66 8.93 16.95
CA TYR A 76 14.25 8.35 15.66
C TYR A 76 13.43 9.37 14.86
N VAL A 77 13.67 9.38 13.55
CA VAL A 77 12.97 10.23 12.59
C VAL A 77 12.57 9.42 11.37
N ILE A 78 11.57 9.89 10.65
CA ILE A 78 11.36 9.54 9.25
C ILE A 78 12.04 10.62 8.41
N ASP A 79 13.13 10.25 7.74
CA ASP A 79 13.92 11.12 6.87
C ASP A 79 13.44 10.98 5.43
N VAL A 80 12.91 12.06 4.87
CA VAL A 80 12.48 12.13 3.47
C VAL A 80 13.55 12.86 2.68
N SER A 81 14.15 12.17 1.71
CA SER A 81 15.18 12.73 0.83
C SER A 81 14.77 12.56 -0.64
N PRO A 82 14.64 13.64 -1.43
CA PRO A 82 14.26 13.57 -2.85
C PRO A 82 15.24 12.73 -3.70
N HIS A 83 16.47 12.56 -3.24
CA HIS A 83 17.51 11.77 -3.92
C HIS A 83 17.55 10.31 -3.48
N ASN A 84 16.81 9.95 -2.42
CA ASN A 84 16.78 8.61 -1.86
C ASN A 84 15.40 8.36 -1.22
N LEU A 85 14.39 8.16 -2.06
CA LEU A 85 13.02 7.91 -1.64
C LEU A 85 12.79 6.42 -1.39
N ASN A 86 12.22 6.09 -0.24
CA ASN A 86 11.71 4.76 0.07
C ASN A 86 10.33 4.57 -0.53
N MET A 87 10.25 4.44 -1.86
CA MET A 87 8.95 4.31 -2.53
C MET A 87 8.15 3.13 -1.95
N PRO A 88 6.88 3.35 -1.55
CA PRO A 88 5.96 2.28 -1.17
C PRO A 88 5.87 1.19 -2.23
N GLU A 89 5.59 -0.02 -1.80
CA GLU A 89 5.25 -1.09 -2.74
C GLU A 89 3.82 -0.90 -3.22
N TYR A 90 3.64 -0.88 -4.54
CA TYR A 90 2.35 -0.87 -5.21
C TYR A 90 2.31 -2.08 -6.13
N LEU A 91 1.47 -3.05 -5.81
CA LEU A 91 1.27 -4.25 -6.60
C LEU A 91 -0.16 -4.30 -7.09
N GLU A 92 -0.31 -4.70 -8.35
CA GLU A 92 -1.62 -4.92 -8.95
C GLU A 92 -1.58 -6.25 -9.70
N SER A 93 -2.53 -7.14 -9.40
CA SER A 93 -2.58 -8.49 -9.96
C SER A 93 -4.02 -8.92 -10.24
N GLN A 94 -4.17 -10.02 -10.98
CA GLN A 94 -5.45 -10.61 -11.32
C GLN A 94 -5.63 -11.95 -10.59
N SER A 95 -6.83 -12.18 -10.07
CA SER A 95 -7.25 -13.44 -9.46
C SER A 95 -8.32 -14.14 -10.28
N THR A 96 -8.42 -15.45 -10.09
CA THR A 96 -9.51 -16.31 -10.57
C THR A 96 -10.69 -16.36 -9.60
N ALA A 97 -10.58 -15.80 -8.39
CA ALA A 97 -11.68 -15.72 -7.44
C ALA A 97 -12.71 -14.67 -7.88
N HIS A 98 -13.99 -14.99 -7.75
CA HIS A 98 -15.10 -14.07 -8.07
C HIS A 98 -15.67 -13.43 -6.79
N PHE A 99 -16.10 -12.15 -6.85
CA PHE A 99 -16.57 -11.41 -5.67
C PHE A 99 -17.70 -12.13 -4.90
N ARG A 100 -18.64 -12.73 -5.64
CA ARG A 100 -19.74 -13.53 -5.06
C ARG A 100 -19.26 -14.66 -4.14
N ASP A 101 -18.10 -15.26 -4.42
CA ASP A 101 -17.59 -16.36 -3.60
C ASP A 101 -16.99 -15.84 -2.29
N LEU A 102 -16.40 -14.64 -2.32
CA LEU A 102 -16.02 -13.91 -1.10
C LEU A 102 -17.26 -13.57 -0.25
N GLU A 103 -18.35 -13.10 -0.87
CA GLU A 103 -19.62 -12.82 -0.18
C GLU A 103 -20.20 -14.07 0.48
N LYS A 104 -20.26 -15.20 -0.24
CA LYS A 104 -20.73 -16.49 0.29
C LYS A 104 -19.90 -16.97 1.47
N ALA A 105 -18.58 -16.76 1.40
CA ALA A 105 -17.64 -17.07 2.47
C ALA A 105 -17.64 -16.02 3.60
N LYS A 106 -18.51 -15.01 3.54
CA LYS A 106 -18.61 -13.91 4.51
C LYS A 106 -17.26 -13.19 4.71
N PHE A 107 -16.50 -13.05 3.63
CA PHE A 107 -15.18 -12.40 3.62
C PHE A 107 -14.18 -13.03 4.60
N SER A 108 -14.26 -14.34 4.81
CA SER A 108 -13.29 -15.08 5.61
C SER A 108 -11.88 -14.98 5.02
N TRP A 109 -10.86 -14.91 5.88
CA TRP A 109 -9.46 -14.87 5.45
C TRP A 109 -9.08 -16.03 4.50
N ASP A 110 -9.56 -17.24 4.78
CA ASP A 110 -9.27 -18.44 3.98
C ASP A 110 -9.87 -18.41 2.58
N ALA A 111 -10.84 -17.51 2.32
CA ALA A 111 -11.46 -17.34 1.01
C ALA A 111 -10.77 -16.25 0.18
N LEU A 112 -9.80 -15.53 0.74
CA LEU A 112 -9.10 -14.49 0.02
C LEU A 112 -8.26 -15.05 -1.13
N PRO A 113 -8.07 -14.27 -2.21
CA PRO A 113 -7.11 -14.61 -3.25
C PRO A 113 -5.73 -14.90 -2.68
N GLN A 114 -5.02 -15.84 -3.32
CA GLN A 114 -3.62 -16.09 -2.98
C GLN A 114 -2.79 -14.80 -3.09
N ASN A 115 -1.82 -14.66 -2.19
CA ASN A 115 -0.93 -13.49 -2.12
C ASN A 115 -1.64 -12.16 -1.83
N VAL A 116 -2.84 -12.17 -1.23
CA VAL A 116 -3.49 -10.94 -0.73
C VAL A 116 -2.59 -10.20 0.25
N ALA A 117 -2.04 -10.92 1.23
CA ALA A 117 -1.11 -10.38 2.20
C ALA A 117 0.29 -10.41 1.63
N THR A 118 0.84 -9.22 1.36
CA THR A 118 2.21 -9.05 0.85
C THR A 118 3.24 -8.91 1.96
N VAL A 119 2.78 -8.65 3.20
CA VAL A 119 3.61 -8.53 4.39
C VAL A 119 3.02 -9.32 5.55
N GLY A 120 3.89 -9.77 6.47
CA GLY A 120 3.49 -10.42 7.71
C GLY A 120 3.13 -9.44 8.82
N ALA A 121 2.83 -9.95 10.02
CA ALA A 121 2.49 -9.13 11.18
C ALA A 121 3.66 -8.25 11.68
N PHE A 122 4.90 -8.67 11.40
CA PHE A 122 6.10 -7.95 11.78
C PHE A 122 6.78 -7.35 10.55
N PRO A 123 7.27 -6.10 10.62
CA PRO A 123 8.01 -5.50 9.53
C PRO A 123 9.25 -6.30 9.18
N ALA A 124 9.43 -6.55 7.89
CA ALA A 124 10.60 -7.21 7.34
C ALA A 124 11.17 -6.36 6.20
N VAL A 125 12.45 -6.55 5.90
CA VAL A 125 13.06 -5.94 4.73
C VAL A 125 12.40 -6.51 3.47
N GLY A 126 11.93 -5.64 2.59
CA GLY A 126 11.38 -6.03 1.29
C GLY A 126 12.48 -6.46 0.32
N VAL A 127 12.11 -6.68 -0.95
CA VAL A 127 13.07 -7.06 -2.01
C VAL A 127 14.16 -6.01 -2.21
N SER A 128 13.85 -4.73 -1.94
CA SER A 128 14.83 -3.64 -2.00
C SER A 128 15.79 -3.59 -0.80
N GLY A 129 15.72 -4.54 0.14
CA GLY A 129 16.53 -4.56 1.36
C GLY A 129 16.15 -3.49 2.39
N ILE A 130 15.01 -2.82 2.21
CA ILE A 130 14.55 -1.69 3.04
C ILE A 130 13.17 -2.04 3.59
N ILE A 131 12.90 -1.63 4.83
CA ILE A 131 11.55 -1.71 5.41
C ILE A 131 10.68 -0.63 4.78
N LYS A 132 9.55 -1.05 4.20
CA LYS A 132 8.57 -0.14 3.60
C LYS A 132 7.62 0.38 4.65
N LEU A 133 7.33 1.68 4.61
CA LEU A 133 6.35 2.31 5.50
C LEU A 133 4.91 2.02 5.08
N VAL A 134 4.70 1.74 3.79
CA VAL A 134 3.40 1.39 3.21
C VAL A 134 3.61 0.35 2.11
N ASN A 135 2.71 -0.64 2.10
CA ASN A 135 2.59 -1.62 1.03
C ASN A 135 1.11 -1.64 0.62
N VAL A 136 0.84 -1.57 -0.68
CA VAL A 136 -0.50 -1.62 -1.25
C VAL A 136 -0.54 -2.73 -2.29
N ASN A 137 -1.48 -3.65 -2.12
CA ASN A 137 -1.73 -4.76 -3.02
C ASN A 137 -3.17 -4.74 -3.51
N ILE A 138 -3.33 -4.65 -4.81
CA ILE A 138 -4.62 -4.53 -5.51
C ILE A 138 -4.83 -5.82 -6.29
N ILE A 139 -5.83 -6.60 -5.90
CA ILE A 139 -6.18 -7.85 -6.57
C ILE A 139 -7.51 -7.69 -7.28
N ARG A 140 -7.45 -7.62 -8.62
CA ARG A 140 -8.62 -7.66 -9.48
C ARG A 140 -9.24 -9.05 -9.46
N LEU A 141 -10.54 -9.12 -9.21
CA LEU A 141 -11.27 -10.39 -9.16
C LEU A 141 -11.72 -10.81 -10.56
N ALA A 142 -12.05 -12.09 -10.69
CA ALA A 142 -12.46 -12.70 -11.94
C ALA A 142 -13.67 -11.98 -12.54
N GLU A 143 -13.70 -11.95 -13.87
CA GLU A 143 -14.82 -11.41 -14.66
C GLU A 143 -15.18 -9.96 -14.30
N ASN A 144 -14.19 -9.19 -13.86
CA ASN A 144 -14.38 -7.80 -13.42
C ASN A 144 -15.44 -7.64 -12.32
N SER A 145 -15.63 -8.70 -11.51
CA SER A 145 -16.65 -8.74 -10.45
C SER A 145 -16.34 -7.83 -9.26
N GLY A 146 -15.10 -7.35 -9.15
CA GLY A 146 -14.67 -6.46 -8.09
C GLY A 146 -13.16 -6.46 -7.87
N LEU A 147 -12.77 -5.97 -6.70
CA LEU A 147 -11.40 -5.74 -6.26
C LEU A 147 -11.27 -6.08 -4.77
N VAL A 148 -10.11 -6.62 -4.38
CA VAL A 148 -9.62 -6.63 -3.01
C VAL A 148 -8.39 -5.74 -2.91
N LEU A 149 -8.36 -4.85 -1.91
CA LEU A 149 -7.19 -4.02 -1.60
C LEU A 149 -6.68 -4.40 -0.22
N PHE A 150 -5.38 -4.73 -0.14
CA PHE A 150 -4.63 -4.99 1.09
C PHE A 150 -3.54 -3.93 1.28
#